data_AF-A0A941SMW8-F1
#
_entry.id   AF-A0A941SMW8-F1
#
_cell.length_a   1.000
_cell.length_b   1.000
_cell.length_c   1.000
_cell.angle_alpha   90.00
_cell.angle_beta   90.00
_cell.angle_gamma   90.00
#
_symmetry.space_group_name_H-M   'P 1'
#
loop_
_entity.id
_entity.type
_entity.pdbx_description
1 polymer ?
#
loop_
_entity_poly.entity_id
_entity_poly.type
_entity_poly.pdbx_seq_one_letter_code
_entity_poly.pdbx_strand_id
1 'polypeptide(L)'
;MKKPLPVCLFLLRLAIFALMLVWAIDKFLRPLSEAAMYHKAYHLPPIPLFVMYVIGCIQILLASCFMLGIQKTLTTGLVLLGMIIYTVASYRLYLPIFHNDNLLFVLAWPMLAVCLCLFLLRREDTLLASKSRG
;
A
#
# COMPACT_ATOMS: atom_id res chain seq x y z
N MET A 1 21.07 15.84 -20.02
CA MET A 1 19.97 16.17 -19.08
C MET A 1 19.87 15.05 -18.05
N LYS A 2 20.13 15.33 -16.76
CA LYS A 2 19.80 14.36 -15.69
C LYS A 2 18.29 14.18 -15.73
N LYS A 3 17.82 13.00 -16.17
CA LYS A 3 16.41 12.74 -16.44
C LYS A 3 15.61 13.02 -15.14
N PRO A 4 14.52 13.81 -15.15
CA PRO A 4 13.68 14.02 -13.95
C PRO A 4 12.97 12.73 -13.50
N LEU A 5 12.94 11.71 -14.36
CA LEU A 5 12.25 10.45 -14.16
C LEU A 5 12.60 9.73 -12.85
N PRO A 6 13.89 9.50 -12.47
CA PRO A 6 14.20 8.81 -11.23
C PRO A 6 13.77 9.58 -9.97
N VAL A 7 13.75 10.92 -10.04
CA VAL A 7 13.26 11.77 -8.93
C VAL A 7 11.75 11.60 -8.79
N CYS A 8 11.00 11.64 -9.89
CA CYS A 8 9.56 11.40 -9.86
C CYS A 8 9.23 10.02 -9.29
N LEU A 9 9.91 8.97 -9.74
CA LEU A 9 9.69 7.61 -9.25
C LEU A 9 10.03 7.48 -7.76
N PHE A 10 11.10 8.12 -7.30
CA PHE A 10 11.44 8.16 -5.88
C PHE A 10 10.36 8.86 -5.04
N LEU A 11 9.85 10.01 -5.50
CA LEU A 11 8.78 10.74 -4.80
C LEU A 11 7.50 9.90 -4.73
N LEU A 12 7.14 9.22 -5.82
CA LEU A 12 6.01 8.30 -5.85
C LEU A 12 6.21 7.13 -4.86
N ARG A 13 7.42 6.56 -4.81
CA ARG A 13 7.77 5.50 -3.86
C ARG A 13 7.68 5.97 -2.41
N LEU A 14 8.19 7.17 -2.13
CA LEU A 14 8.12 7.81 -0.82
C LEU A 14 6.66 8.06 -0.38
N ALA A 15 5.81 8.55 -1.30
CA ALA A 15 4.40 8.78 -1.01
C ALA A 15 3.66 7.48 -0.64
N ILE A 16 3.86 6.41 -1.43
CA ILE A 16 3.27 5.10 -1.14
C ILE A 16 3.80 4.53 0.17
N PHE A 17 5.10 4.67 0.44
CA PHE A 17 5.71 4.26 1.69
C PHE A 17 5.10 4.97 2.91
N ALA A 18 4.94 6.30 2.84
CA ALA A 18 4.34 7.08 3.91
C ALA A 18 2.90 6.63 4.20
N LEU A 19 2.10 6.41 3.15
CA LEU A 19 0.73 5.90 3.29
C LEU A 19 0.69 4.50 3.91
N MET A 20 1.57 3.60 3.46
CA MET A 20 1.69 2.26 4.04
C MET A 20 2.08 2.30 5.52
N LEU A 21 2.97 3.21 5.92
CA LEU A 21 3.33 3.39 7.32
C LEU A 21 2.16 3.87 8.16
N VAL A 22 1.42 4.89 7.70
CA VAL A 22 0.24 5.40 8.42
C VAL A 22 -0.78 4.27 8.63
N TRP A 23 -1.08 3.48 7.59
CA TRP A 23 -1.99 2.34 7.70
C TRP A 23 -1.46 1.18 8.52
N ALA A 24 -0.14 0.98 8.57
CA ALA A 24 0.45 -0.02 9.43
C ALA A 24 0.38 0.42 10.90
N ILE A 25 0.67 1.69 11.19
CA ILE A 25 0.52 2.29 12.53
C ILE A 25 -0.93 2.21 13.00
N ASP A 26 -1.89 2.44 12.10
CA ASP A 26 -3.31 2.40 12.43
C ASP A 26 -3.76 1.03 12.99
N LYS A 27 -3.15 -0.06 12.51
CA LYS A 27 -3.40 -1.42 13.02
C LYS A 27 -2.95 -1.61 14.46
N PHE A 28 -2.04 -0.78 14.97
CA PHE A 28 -1.62 -0.79 16.36
C PHE A 28 -2.45 0.17 17.22
N LEU A 29 -2.83 1.33 16.68
CA LEU A 29 -3.59 2.34 17.41
C LEU A 29 -5.09 2.02 17.50
N ARG A 30 -5.68 1.47 16.44
CA ARG A 30 -7.12 1.19 16.33
C ARG A 30 -7.40 -0.22 15.77
N PRO A 31 -6.87 -1.29 16.40
CA PRO A 31 -6.96 -2.65 15.87
C PRO A 31 -8.40 -3.17 15.75
N LEU A 32 -9.32 -2.72 16.63
CA LEU A 32 -10.74 -3.11 16.56
C LEU A 32 -11.45 -2.51 15.35
N SER A 33 -11.16 -1.26 15.03
CA SER A 33 -11.71 -0.57 13.85
C SER A 33 -11.20 -1.22 12.56
N GLU A 34 -9.90 -1.52 12.50
CA GLU A 34 -9.30 -2.24 11.39
C GLU A 34 -9.91 -3.65 11.23
N ALA A 35 -10.02 -4.43 12.31
CA ALA A 35 -10.64 -5.75 12.25
C ALA A 35 -12.10 -5.72 11.75
N ALA A 36 -12.87 -4.71 12.15
CA ALA A 36 -14.21 -4.50 11.65
C ALA A 36 -14.22 -4.11 10.16
N MET A 37 -13.24 -3.33 9.69
CA MET A 37 -13.07 -3.02 8.27
C MET A 37 -12.78 -4.30 7.47
N TYR A 38 -11.89 -5.17 7.95
CA TYR A 38 -11.60 -6.44 7.29
C TYR A 38 -12.84 -7.34 7.23
N HIS A 39 -13.63 -7.40 8.30
CA HIS A 39 -14.91 -8.11 8.29
C HIS A 39 -15.88 -7.57 7.21
N LYS A 40 -16.04 -6.24 7.14
CA LYS A 40 -16.92 -5.58 6.18
C LYS A 40 -16.45 -5.70 4.72
N ALA A 41 -15.14 -5.55 4.48
CA ALA A 41 -14.57 -5.52 3.14
C ALA A 41 -14.34 -6.93 2.55
N TYR A 42 -13.96 -7.91 3.38
CA TYR A 42 -13.58 -9.25 2.93
C TYR A 42 -14.58 -10.35 3.32
N HIS A 43 -15.67 -10.02 4.02
CA HIS A 43 -16.65 -10.99 4.54
C HIS A 43 -16.01 -12.11 5.39
N LEU A 44 -14.90 -11.81 6.05
CA LEU A 44 -14.15 -12.75 6.90
C LEU A 44 -14.76 -12.80 8.31
N PRO A 45 -14.63 -13.91 9.07
CA PRO A 45 -14.97 -13.91 10.49
C PRO A 45 -14.17 -12.86 11.28
N PRO A 46 -14.62 -12.45 12.47
CA PRO A 46 -13.90 -11.49 13.31
C PRO A 46 -12.45 -11.91 13.50
N ILE A 47 -11.52 -11.06 13.06
CA ILE A 47 -10.10 -11.35 13.12
C ILE A 47 -9.59 -11.03 14.53
N PRO A 48 -8.90 -11.97 15.21
CA PRO A 48 -8.34 -11.70 16.53
C PRO A 48 -7.33 -10.54 16.52
N LEU A 49 -7.31 -9.76 17.60
CA LEU A 49 -6.38 -8.63 17.80
C LEU A 49 -4.92 -9.02 17.56
N PHE A 50 -4.51 -10.20 18.04
CA PHE A 50 -3.16 -10.72 17.84
C PHE A 50 -2.78 -10.80 16.35
N VAL A 51 -3.71 -11.26 15.50
CA VAL A 51 -3.49 -11.39 14.05
C VAL A 51 -3.34 -10.01 13.40
N MET A 52 -4.08 -8.99 13.86
CA MET A 52 -3.95 -7.62 13.36
C MET A 52 -2.56 -7.03 13.63
N TYR A 53 -2.00 -7.27 14.82
CA TYR A 53 -0.64 -6.81 15.14
C TYR A 53 0.42 -7.51 14.27
N VAL A 54 0.26 -8.82 14.03
CA VAL A 54 1.14 -9.57 13.12
C VAL A 54 1.07 -9.01 11.70
N ILE A 55 -0.13 -8.74 11.19
CA ILE A 55 -0.32 -8.10 9.88
C ILE A 55 0.35 -6.73 9.84
N GLY A 56 0.18 -5.91 10.89
CA GLY A 56 0.85 -4.62 11.02
C GLY A 56 2.37 -4.72 10.95
N CYS A 57 2.98 -5.67 11.68
CA CYS A 57 4.42 -5.90 11.64
C CYS A 57 4.92 -6.31 10.25
N ILE A 58 4.21 -7.23 9.59
CA ILE A 58 4.52 -7.65 8.22
C ILE A 58 4.42 -6.45 7.27
N GLN A 59 3.41 -5.59 7.44
CA GLN A 59 3.21 -4.41 6.61
C GLN A 59 4.34 -3.38 6.79
N ILE A 60 4.82 -3.13 8.01
CA ILE A 60 5.99 -2.27 8.27
C ILE A 60 7.25 -2.83 7.62
N LEU A 61 7.47 -4.14 7.74
CA LEU A 61 8.62 -4.81 7.12
C LEU A 61 8.56 -4.68 5.60
N LEU A 62 7.41 -4.95 4.99
CA LEU A 62 7.19 -4.79 3.55
C LEU A 62 7.40 -3.34 3.11
N ALA A 63 6.84 -2.38 3.84
CA ALA A 63 7.00 -0.95 3.55
C ALA A 63 8.48 -0.53 3.59
N SER A 64 9.22 -1.00 4.60
CA SER A 64 10.65 -0.72 4.74
C SER A 64 11.46 -1.32 3.58
N CYS A 65 11.21 -2.58 3.23
CA CYS A 65 11.84 -3.23 2.08
C CYS A 65 11.52 -2.53 0.75
N PHE A 66 10.27 -2.10 0.57
CA PHE A 66 9.80 -1.34 -0.58
C PHE A 66 10.53 0.02 -0.68
N MET A 67 10.64 0.76 0.42
CA MET A 67 11.30 2.07 0.45
C MET A 67 12.79 1.99 0.11
N LEU A 68 13.48 0.96 0.60
CA LEU A 68 14.89 0.68 0.32
C LEU A 68 15.12 0.08 -1.08
N GLY A 69 14.05 -0.18 -1.84
CA GLY A 69 14.11 -0.78 -3.16
C GLY A 69 14.74 -2.18 -3.17
N ILE A 70 14.58 -2.93 -2.07
CA ILE A 70 15.06 -4.31 -1.95
C ILE A 70 14.12 -5.20 -2.78
N GLN A 71 14.69 -6.06 -3.63
CA GLN A 71 13.93 -6.98 -4.51
C GLN A 71 12.72 -6.31 -5.19
N LYS A 72 12.95 -5.21 -5.91
CA LYS A 72 11.90 -4.31 -6.46
C LYS A 72 10.75 -5.04 -7.15
N THR A 73 11.03 -6.10 -7.91
CA THR A 73 9.97 -6.87 -8.58
C THR A 73 9.02 -7.52 -7.56
N LEU A 74 9.55 -8.04 -6.46
CA LEU A 74 8.77 -8.71 -5.42
C LEU A 74 8.11 -7.69 -4.49
N THR A 75 8.85 -6.71 -3.96
CA THR A 75 8.29 -5.72 -3.03
C THR A 75 7.27 -4.80 -3.70
N THR A 76 7.59 -4.22 -4.86
CA THR A 76 6.63 -3.41 -5.63
C THR A 76 5.46 -4.25 -6.14
N GLY A 77 5.70 -5.51 -6.51
CA GLY A 77 4.66 -6.45 -6.93
C GLY A 77 3.68 -6.77 -5.79
N LEU A 78 4.18 -7.05 -4.59
CA LEU A 78 3.34 -7.31 -3.41
C LEU A 78 2.55 -6.07 -3.00
N VAL A 79 3.15 -4.87 -3.05
CA VAL A 79 2.45 -3.62 -2.76
C VAL A 79 1.34 -3.38 -3.79
N LEU A 80 1.63 -3.54 -5.08
CA LEU A 80 0.64 -3.42 -6.15
C LEU A 80 -0.52 -4.42 -5.96
N LEU A 81 -0.19 -5.68 -5.69
CA LEU A 81 -1.18 -6.73 -5.47
C LEU A 81 -2.06 -6.42 -4.25
N GLY A 82 -1.46 -5.95 -3.15
CA GLY A 82 -2.19 -5.48 -1.98
C GLY A 82 -3.16 -4.34 -2.32
N MET A 83 -2.73 -3.37 -3.14
CA MET A 83 -3.59 -2.28 -3.58
C MET A 83 -4.73 -2.76 -4.49
N ILE A 84 -4.47 -3.71 -5.39
CA ILE A 84 -5.52 -4.34 -6.22
C ILE A 84 -6.55 -5.03 -5.33
N ILE A 85 -6.11 -5.87 -4.39
CA ILE A 85 -7.01 -6.57 -3.48
C ILE A 85 -7.82 -5.57 -2.65
N TYR A 86 -7.18 -4.53 -2.11
CA TYR A 86 -7.86 -3.50 -1.32
C TYR A 86 -8.92 -2.76 -2.15
N THR A 87 -8.57 -2.38 -3.38
CA THR A 87 -9.47 -1.65 -4.31
C THR A 87 -10.66 -2.53 -4.69
N VAL A 88 -10.41 -3.79 -5.05
CA VAL A 88 -11.46 -4.72 -5.46
C VAL A 88 -12.33 -5.11 -4.27
N ALA A 89 -11.77 -5.41 -3.10
CA ALA A 89 -12.57 -5.80 -1.92
C ALA A 89 -13.44 -4.65 -1.41
N SER A 90 -12.97 -3.41 -1.52
CA SER A 90 -13.69 -2.23 -1.05
C SER A 90 -14.71 -1.70 -2.07
N TYR A 91 -14.99 -2.41 -3.16
CA TYR A 91 -15.79 -1.88 -4.27
C TYR A 91 -17.20 -1.41 -3.88
N ARG A 92 -17.82 -2.08 -2.90
CA ARG A 92 -19.16 -1.73 -2.39
C ARG A 92 -19.15 -0.48 -1.53
N LEU A 93 -18.00 -0.16 -0.91
CA LEU A 93 -17.80 1.00 -0.07
C LEU A 93 -17.66 2.29 -0.90
N TYR A 94 -17.52 2.19 -2.23
CA TYR A 94 -17.50 3.34 -3.13
C TYR A 94 -18.87 3.99 -3.35
N LEU A 95 -19.97 3.23 -3.28
CA LEU A 95 -21.30 3.70 -3.71
C LEU A 95 -21.86 4.86 -2.86
N PRO A 96 -21.70 4.89 -1.52
CA PRO A 96 -22.11 6.03 -0.70
C PRO A 96 -20.96 7.05 -0.58
N ILE A 97 -20.58 7.68 -1.70
CA ILE A 97 -19.41 8.59 -1.78
C ILE A 97 -19.47 9.72 -0.74
N PHE A 98 -20.67 10.26 -0.49
CA PHE A 98 -20.91 11.39 0.42
C PHE A 98 -21.46 11.01 1.79
N HIS A 99 -21.55 9.72 2.12
CA HIS A 99 -21.98 9.24 3.44
C HIS A 99 -20.82 8.53 4.13
N ASN A 100 -20.53 8.90 5.39
CA ASN A 100 -19.56 8.24 6.28
C ASN A 100 -18.11 8.17 5.75
N ASP A 101 -17.54 9.28 5.26
CA ASP A 101 -16.10 9.43 4.96
C ASP A 101 -15.49 8.42 3.96
N ASN A 102 -16.30 7.87 3.04
CA ASN A 102 -15.85 6.89 2.05
C ASN A 102 -14.92 7.45 0.96
N LEU A 103 -14.57 8.75 1.01
CA LEU A 103 -13.60 9.39 0.10
C LEU A 103 -12.25 8.67 0.10
N LEU A 104 -11.83 8.11 1.24
CA LEU A 104 -10.59 7.33 1.35
C LEU A 104 -10.58 6.10 0.44
N PHE A 105 -11.75 5.51 0.19
CA PHE A 105 -11.87 4.39 -0.74
C PHE A 105 -11.69 4.88 -2.18
N VAL A 106 -12.24 6.05 -2.55
CA VAL A 106 -12.02 6.63 -3.89
C VAL A 106 -10.54 6.96 -4.13
N LEU A 107 -9.81 7.37 -3.09
CA LEU A 107 -8.36 7.60 -3.15
C LEU A 107 -7.52 6.33 -3.41
N ALA A 108 -8.11 5.14 -3.29
CA ALA A 108 -7.46 3.89 -3.65
C ALA A 108 -7.07 3.84 -5.14
N TRP A 109 -7.85 4.47 -6.03
CA TRP A 109 -7.60 4.48 -7.47
C TRP A 109 -6.31 5.24 -7.85
N PRO A 110 -6.08 6.49 -7.38
CA PRO A 110 -4.78 7.15 -7.51
C PRO A 110 -3.62 6.33 -6.96
N MET A 111 -3.78 5.71 -5.78
CA MET A 111 -2.72 4.89 -5.18
C MET A 111 -2.40 3.67 -6.04
N LEU A 112 -3.42 3.01 -6.59
CA LEU A 112 -3.27 1.90 -7.51
C LEU A 112 -2.52 2.31 -8.79
N ALA A 113 -2.87 3.45 -9.37
CA ALA A 113 -2.19 3.99 -10.55
C ALA A 113 -0.71 4.29 -10.29
N VAL A 114 -0.38 4.86 -9.12
CA VAL A 114 1.00 5.10 -8.70
C VAL A 114 1.76 3.78 -8.53
N CYS A 115 1.16 2.79 -7.86
CA CYS A 115 1.80 1.48 -7.68
C CYS A 115 2.04 0.77 -9.01
N LEU A 116 1.08 0.86 -9.95
CA LEU A 116 1.22 0.29 -11.29
C LEU A 116 2.35 0.99 -12.05
N CYS A 117 2.41 2.32 -11.99
CA CYS A 117 3.49 3.12 -12.60
C CYS A 117 4.86 2.72 -12.06
N LEU A 118 5.00 2.60 -10.73
CA LEU A 118 6.22 2.14 -10.07
C LEU A 118 6.59 0.71 -10.47
N PHE A 119 5.62 -0.19 -10.63
CA PHE A 119 5.88 -1.57 -11.04
C PHE A 119 6.36 -1.66 -12.50
N LEU A 120 5.73 -0.93 -13.41
CA LEU A 120 6.10 -0.89 -14.82
C LEU A 120 7.48 -0.24 -15.03
N LEU A 121 7.76 0.86 -14.31
CA LEU A 121 8.99 1.63 -14.41
C LEU A 121 10.04 1.27 -13.34
N ARG A 122 9.89 0.12 -12.67
CA ARG A 122 10.76 -0.31 -11.55
C ARG A 122 12.27 -0.36 -11.88
N ARG A 123 12.61 -0.52 -13.17
CA ARG A 123 14.01 -0.52 -13.64
C ARG A 123 14.63 0.88 -13.67
N GLU A 124 13.80 1.90 -13.92
CA GLU A 124 14.20 3.31 -13.98
C GLU A 124 14.25 3.95 -12.58
N ASP A 125 13.59 3.34 -11.59
CA ASP A 125 13.60 3.77 -10.20
C ASP A 125 14.95 3.46 -9.52
N THR A 126 15.92 4.36 -9.70
CA THR A 126 17.34 4.14 -9.34
C THR A 126 17.78 4.85 -8.07
N LEU A 127 17.00 5.82 -7.56
CA LEU A 127 17.35 6.59 -6.38
C LEU A 127 17.04 5.81 -5.10
N LEU A 128 18.00 5.78 -4.16
CA LEU A 128 17.92 5.12 -2.85
C LEU A 128 17.56 3.62 -2.92
N ALA A 129 17.58 3.06 -4.12
CA ALA A 129 17.31 1.66 -4.36
C ALA A 129 18.60 0.86 -4.22
N SER A 130 18.55 -0.23 -3.44
CA SER A 130 19.60 -1.24 -3.49
C SER A 130 19.78 -1.70 -4.96
N LYS A 131 21.02 -1.89 -5.39
CA LYS A 131 21.40 -2.32 -6.74
C LYS A 131 20.97 -3.78 -6.95
N SER A 132 19.66 -3.99 -7.03
CA SER A 132 19.04 -5.28 -7.27
C SER A 132 19.36 -5.69 -8.71
N ARG A 133 20.25 -6.68 -8.88
CA ARG A 133 20.46 -7.39 -10.15
C ARG A 133 19.12 -8.01 -10.57
N GLY A 134 18.53 -7.55 -11.66
CA GLY A 134 17.30 -8.09 -12.26
C GLY A 134 17.05 -7.52 -13.64
#